data_AF-A0A9J6CEN4-F1
#
_entry.id   AF-A0A9J6CEN4-F1
#
_cell.length_a   1.000
_cell.length_b   1.000
_cell.length_c   1.000
_cell.angle_alpha   90.00
_cell.angle_beta   90.00
_cell.angle_gamma   90.00
#
_symmetry.space_group_name_H-M   'P 1'
#
loop_
_entity.id
_entity.type
_entity.pdbx_description
1 polymer ?
#
loop_
_entity_poly.entity_id
_entity_poly.type
_entity_poly.pdbx_seq_one_letter_code
_entity_poly.pdbx_strand_id
1 'polypeptide(L)'
;MESFQLAVHVSKLFLCSTVASYVDLINVMTYDMHGSWDGCTGMNAPLYSGSGSSYTKFSVDGSINWWQRQGAPSSKLVVGMAAFGRSFTLANPSNNGVGATIVGPGNGGPFLDQSGTLGYNEICHLMKSGGWTRVGNHNKKFPMYTNIINGLAMMTLNRFSSNCNM
;
A
#
# COMPACT_ATOMS: atom_id res chain seq x y z
N MET A 1 11.59 -7.10 7.23
CA MET A 1 10.80 -8.04 8.07
C MET A 1 10.57 -7.49 9.48
N GLU A 2 11.57 -6.85 10.09
CA GLU A 2 11.47 -6.39 11.49
C GLU A 2 10.46 -5.26 11.74
N SER A 3 10.28 -4.29 10.84
CA SER A 3 9.42 -3.11 11.11
C SER A 3 7.92 -3.44 11.21
N PHE A 4 7.41 -4.29 10.31
CA PHE A 4 6.00 -4.72 10.33
C PHE A 4 5.76 -5.75 11.45
N GLN A 5 6.73 -6.64 11.71
CA GLN A 5 6.69 -7.50 12.88
C GLN A 5 6.77 -6.72 14.19
N LEU A 6 7.50 -5.61 14.26
CA LEU A 6 7.55 -4.74 15.44
C LEU A 6 6.18 -4.12 15.74
N ALA A 7 5.48 -3.56 14.74
CA ALA A 7 4.16 -2.96 14.98
C ALA A 7 3.12 -3.99 15.48
N VAL A 8 3.17 -5.22 14.96
CA VAL A 8 2.32 -6.34 15.39
C VAL A 8 2.79 -6.97 16.71
N HIS A 9 4.11 -7.00 16.99
CA HIS A 9 4.65 -7.49 18.26
C HIS A 9 4.39 -6.52 19.42
N VAL A 10 4.56 -5.21 19.19
CA VAL A 10 4.30 -4.18 20.21
C VAL A 10 2.84 -4.21 20.64
N SER A 11 1.91 -4.45 19.70
CA SER A 11 0.47 -4.60 20.01
C SER A 11 0.08 -5.98 20.57
N LYS A 12 0.95 -7.00 20.48
CA LYS A 12 0.81 -8.24 21.27
C LYS A 12 1.35 -8.09 22.70
N LEU A 13 2.27 -7.16 22.94
CA LEU A 13 2.89 -6.90 24.24
C LEU A 13 2.09 -5.92 25.10
N PHE A 14 1.28 -5.05 24.49
CA PHE A 14 0.38 -4.13 25.19
C PHE A 14 -1.06 -4.26 24.68
N LEU A 15 -2.02 -4.43 25.60
CA LEU A 15 -3.44 -4.35 25.27
C LEU A 15 -3.74 -2.99 24.63
N CYS A 16 -4.40 -2.98 23.47
CA CYS A 16 -4.69 -1.74 22.73
C CYS A 16 -5.53 -0.75 23.57
N SER A 17 -6.36 -1.27 24.48
CA SER A 17 -7.08 -0.49 25.49
C SER A 17 -6.15 0.25 26.46
N THR A 18 -5.09 -0.41 26.93
CA THR A 18 -4.07 0.20 27.80
C THR A 18 -3.30 1.29 27.07
N VAL A 19 -2.88 1.05 25.83
CA VAL A 19 -2.21 2.09 25.03
C VAL A 19 -3.15 3.30 24.85
N ALA A 20 -4.42 3.04 24.51
CA ALA A 20 -5.41 4.09 24.32
C ALA A 20 -5.72 4.91 25.58
N SER A 21 -5.47 4.41 26.79
CA SER A 21 -5.65 5.22 28.01
C SER A 21 -4.52 6.24 28.21
N TYR A 22 -3.34 6.00 27.66
CA TYR A 22 -2.16 6.85 27.87
C TYR A 22 -1.94 7.89 26.76
N VAL A 23 -2.57 7.73 25.61
CA VAL A 23 -2.36 8.61 24.44
C VAL A 23 -3.64 9.32 24.03
N ASP A 24 -3.52 10.51 23.47
CA ASP A 24 -4.65 11.27 22.93
C ASP A 24 -5.15 10.68 21.60
N LEU A 25 -4.20 10.32 20.73
CA LEU A 25 -4.45 9.79 19.40
C LEU A 25 -3.49 8.63 19.09
N ILE A 26 -3.97 7.70 18.26
CA ILE A 26 -3.23 6.56 17.74
C ILE A 26 -3.22 6.68 16.21
N ASN A 27 -2.05 7.04 15.67
CA ASN A 27 -1.83 7.06 14.22
C ASN A 27 -1.60 5.63 13.74
N VAL A 28 -2.64 5.00 13.20
CA VAL A 28 -2.55 3.63 12.69
C VAL A 28 -1.89 3.65 11.33
N MET A 29 -0.75 2.98 11.19
CA MET A 29 0.01 2.86 9.93
C MET A 29 -0.70 1.90 8.96
N THR A 30 -1.81 2.35 8.37
CA THR A 30 -2.64 1.56 7.45
C THR A 30 -2.09 1.58 6.02
N TYR A 31 -0.79 1.36 5.87
CA TYR A 31 -0.03 1.31 4.63
C TYR A 31 1.10 0.27 4.77
N ASP A 32 1.87 0.06 3.70
CA ASP A 32 2.89 -1.01 3.63
C ASP A 32 2.31 -2.41 3.81
N MET A 33 1.05 -2.61 3.39
CA MET A 33 0.39 -3.91 3.43
C MET A 33 1.04 -4.91 2.47
N HIS A 34 1.56 -4.40 1.35
CA HIS A 34 2.27 -5.18 0.34
C HIS A 34 3.44 -4.38 -0.24
N GLY A 35 4.49 -5.10 -0.61
CA GLY A 35 5.70 -4.53 -1.22
C GLY A 35 6.58 -5.61 -1.82
N SER A 36 7.77 -5.22 -2.28
CA SER A 36 8.67 -6.14 -3.01
C SER A 36 9.13 -7.35 -2.20
N TRP A 37 8.94 -7.32 -0.88
CA TRP A 37 9.23 -8.44 0.03
C TRP A 37 8.24 -9.61 -0.10
N ASP A 38 7.10 -9.44 -0.78
CA ASP A 38 6.09 -10.50 -0.93
C ASP A 38 6.41 -11.48 -2.09
N GLY A 39 7.34 -11.16 -2.99
CA GLY A 39 7.62 -11.96 -4.19
C GLY A 39 6.51 -11.90 -5.26
N CYS A 40 5.47 -11.11 -5.03
CA CYS A 40 4.43 -10.80 -6.01
C CYS A 40 3.93 -9.35 -5.84
N THR A 41 3.18 -8.85 -6.83
CA THR A 41 2.57 -7.52 -6.77
C THR A 41 1.42 -7.47 -5.76
N GLY A 42 1.29 -6.36 -5.04
CA GLY A 42 0.22 -6.16 -4.07
C GLY A 42 -0.04 -4.69 -3.74
N MET A 43 -1.24 -4.39 -3.21
CA MET A 43 -1.66 -3.01 -2.93
C MET A 43 -0.97 -2.47 -1.67
N ASN A 44 -0.36 -1.29 -1.75
CA ASN A 44 0.28 -0.66 -0.59
C ASN A 44 -0.71 -0.43 0.57
N ALA A 45 -1.92 0.06 0.28
CA ALA A 45 -2.97 0.31 1.28
C ALA A 45 -4.38 0.11 0.68
N PRO A 46 -4.83 -1.14 0.49
CA PRO A 46 -6.18 -1.42 0.05
C PRO A 46 -7.18 -1.06 1.15
N LEU A 47 -8.23 -0.29 0.85
CA LEU A 47 -9.25 0.05 1.85
C LEU A 47 -9.98 -1.18 2.38
N TYR A 48 -10.28 -2.13 1.49
CA TYR A 48 -10.97 -3.37 1.82
C TYR A 48 -10.13 -4.56 1.37
N SER A 49 -10.24 -5.64 2.14
CA SER A 49 -9.63 -6.92 1.79
C SER A 49 -10.24 -7.43 0.47
N GLY A 50 -9.40 -7.96 -0.41
CA GLY A 50 -9.85 -8.54 -1.67
C GLY A 50 -10.46 -9.93 -1.48
N SER A 51 -11.40 -10.32 -2.33
CA SER A 51 -11.78 -11.73 -2.49
C SER A 51 -10.62 -12.47 -3.16
N GLY A 52 -9.99 -13.40 -2.46
CA GLY A 52 -8.81 -14.09 -2.99
C GLY A 52 -7.94 -14.79 -1.95
N SER A 53 -6.67 -14.96 -2.31
CA SER A 53 -5.62 -15.67 -1.56
C SER A 53 -5.29 -15.00 -0.22
N SER A 54 -4.41 -15.63 0.59
CA SER A 54 -3.89 -15.04 1.83
C SER A 54 -3.31 -13.64 1.66
N TYR A 55 -2.83 -13.31 0.46
CA TYR A 55 -2.25 -12.03 0.09
C TYR A 55 -3.26 -10.89 -0.05
N THR A 56 -4.57 -11.11 0.04
CA THR A 56 -5.55 -10.02 -0.01
C THR A 56 -6.21 -9.73 1.33
N LYS A 57 -5.65 -10.29 2.42
CA LYS A 57 -6.24 -10.22 3.77
C LYS A 57 -6.00 -8.88 4.44
N PHE A 58 -4.86 -8.24 4.23
CA PHE A 58 -4.53 -6.96 4.86
C PHE A 58 -5.26 -5.80 4.19
N SER A 59 -5.88 -4.93 4.98
CA SER A 59 -6.62 -3.76 4.50
C SER A 59 -6.77 -2.70 5.58
N VAL A 60 -7.02 -1.45 5.17
CA VAL A 60 -7.27 -0.33 6.08
C VAL A 60 -8.47 -0.63 6.99
N ASP A 61 -9.58 -1.08 6.41
CA ASP A 61 -10.79 -1.45 7.15
C ASP A 61 -10.51 -2.58 8.15
N GLY A 62 -9.81 -3.63 7.71
CA GLY A 62 -9.43 -4.75 8.58
C GLY A 62 -8.56 -4.33 9.76
N SER A 63 -7.60 -3.44 9.52
CA SER A 63 -6.70 -2.90 10.56
C SER A 63 -7.46 -2.06 11.59
N ILE A 64 -8.32 -1.13 11.16
CA ILE A 64 -9.09 -0.29 12.09
C ILE A 64 -10.08 -1.12 12.90
N ASN A 65 -10.80 -2.03 12.24
CA ASN A 65 -11.72 -2.94 12.91
C ASN A 65 -11.00 -3.85 13.92
N TRP A 66 -9.74 -4.21 13.66
CA TRP A 66 -8.93 -4.96 14.62
C TRP A 66 -8.60 -4.12 15.86
N TRP A 67 -8.14 -2.88 15.71
CA TRP A 67 -7.86 -1.97 16.83
C TRP A 67 -9.08 -1.75 17.74
N GLN A 68 -10.25 -1.56 17.13
CA GLN A 68 -11.51 -1.43 17.87
C GLN A 68 -11.85 -2.71 18.65
N ARG A 69 -11.71 -3.90 18.04
CA ARG A 69 -11.92 -5.19 18.72
C ARG A 69 -10.95 -5.42 19.87
N GLN A 70 -9.76 -4.82 19.83
CA GLN A 70 -8.79 -4.85 20.92
C GLN A 70 -9.02 -3.76 21.99
N GLY A 71 -10.12 -3.01 21.90
CA GLY A 71 -10.57 -2.06 22.92
C GLY A 71 -10.06 -0.62 22.74
N ALA A 72 -9.50 -0.27 21.58
CA ALA A 72 -9.17 1.12 21.29
C ALA A 72 -10.43 1.92 20.92
N PRO A 73 -10.73 3.07 21.57
CA PRO A 73 -11.86 3.91 21.20
C PRO A 73 -11.70 4.49 19.79
N SER A 74 -12.77 4.41 18.97
CA SER A 74 -12.75 4.92 17.60
C SER A 74 -12.37 6.40 17.49
N SER A 75 -12.74 7.21 18.49
CA SER A 75 -12.40 8.64 18.54
C SER A 75 -10.90 8.93 18.67
N LYS A 76 -10.10 7.93 19.08
CA LYS A 76 -8.64 8.05 19.18
C LYS A 76 -7.91 7.47 17.98
N LEU A 77 -8.59 6.77 17.07
CA LEU A 77 -7.94 6.12 15.92
C LEU A 77 -7.85 7.07 14.72
N VAL A 78 -6.63 7.35 14.28
CA VAL A 78 -6.36 8.14 13.08
C VAL A 78 -5.88 7.22 11.97
N VAL A 79 -6.55 7.26 10.82
CA VAL A 79 -6.23 6.44 9.64
C VAL A 79 -5.00 7.00 8.94
N GLY A 80 -3.95 6.17 8.82
CA GLY A 80 -2.75 6.53 8.07
C GLY A 80 -3.00 6.59 6.57
N MET A 81 -2.69 7.73 5.95
CA MET A 81 -2.75 7.91 4.50
C MET A 81 -1.34 8.05 3.95
N ALA A 82 -0.86 7.05 3.20
CA ALA A 82 0.44 7.14 2.55
C ALA A 82 0.37 7.98 1.25
N ALA A 83 1.18 9.03 1.19
CA ALA A 83 1.40 9.84 -0.01
C ALA A 83 2.49 9.22 -0.92
N PHE A 84 2.59 7.89 -0.94
CA PHE A 84 3.56 7.13 -1.72
C PHE A 84 2.96 5.77 -2.13
N GLY A 85 3.53 5.19 -3.18
CA GLY A 85 3.21 3.86 -3.67
C GLY A 85 4.39 2.91 -3.55
N ARG A 86 4.09 1.61 -3.64
CA ARG A 86 5.11 0.56 -3.77
C ARG A 86 5.25 0.18 -5.24
N SER A 87 6.50 0.01 -5.68
CA SER A 87 6.85 -0.31 -7.06
C SER A 87 7.53 -1.66 -7.18
N PHE A 88 7.34 -2.32 -8.32
CA PHE A 88 7.75 -3.70 -8.55
C PHE A 88 8.35 -3.87 -9.94
N THR A 89 9.34 -4.75 -10.07
CA THR A 89 9.83 -5.24 -11.37
C THR A 89 9.19 -6.59 -11.66
N LEU A 90 8.33 -6.65 -12.68
CA LEU A 90 7.57 -7.84 -13.06
C LEU A 90 8.49 -8.91 -13.67
N ALA A 91 8.23 -10.17 -13.35
CA ALA A 91 8.90 -11.29 -14.01
C ALA A 91 8.42 -11.47 -15.47
N ASN A 92 7.15 -11.15 -15.73
CA ASN A 92 6.56 -11.14 -17.06
C ASN A 92 5.70 -9.87 -17.24
N PRO A 93 6.09 -8.92 -18.10
CA PRO A 93 5.34 -7.68 -18.31
C PRO A 93 3.88 -7.86 -18.77
N SER A 94 3.56 -9.00 -19.41
CA SER A 94 2.20 -9.35 -19.82
C SER A 94 1.32 -9.82 -18.65
N ASN A 95 1.93 -10.23 -17.53
CA ASN A 95 1.22 -10.53 -16.29
C ASN A 95 1.46 -9.41 -15.28
N ASN A 96 0.55 -8.45 -15.26
CA ASN A 96 0.71 -7.19 -14.55
C ASN A 96 -0.43 -6.91 -13.56
N GLY A 97 -1.23 -7.92 -13.24
CA GLY A 97 -2.32 -7.84 -12.25
C GLY A 97 -1.82 -7.92 -10.80
N VAL A 98 -2.75 -7.96 -9.84
CA VAL A 98 -2.44 -8.18 -8.41
C VAL A 98 -2.04 -9.65 -8.24
N GLY A 99 -0.96 -9.91 -7.50
CA GLY A 99 -0.41 -11.26 -7.31
C GLY A 99 0.46 -11.74 -8.46
N ALA A 100 0.81 -10.86 -9.41
CA ALA A 100 1.77 -11.18 -10.47
C ALA A 100 3.17 -11.36 -9.88
N THR A 101 3.91 -12.36 -10.35
CA THR A 101 5.28 -12.64 -9.89
C THR A 101 6.22 -11.48 -10.22
N ILE A 102 7.07 -11.14 -9.27
CA ILE A 102 8.10 -10.08 -9.41
C ILE A 102 9.49 -10.69 -9.33
N VAL A 103 10.48 -10.01 -9.90
CA VAL A 103 11.91 -10.34 -9.74
C VAL A 103 12.59 -9.45 -8.69
N GLY A 104 11.91 -8.41 -8.23
CA GLY A 104 12.45 -7.49 -7.22
C GLY A 104 11.67 -6.18 -7.10
N PRO A 105 12.20 -5.23 -6.31
CA PRO A 105 11.64 -3.89 -6.22
C PRO A 105 11.69 -3.19 -7.59
N GLY A 106 10.76 -2.26 -7.82
CA GLY A 106 10.83 -1.36 -8.96
C GLY A 106 12.00 -0.39 -8.83
N ASN A 107 12.43 0.18 -9.95
CA ASN A 107 13.48 1.20 -9.96
C ASN A 107 13.06 2.45 -9.15
N GLY A 108 14.06 3.16 -8.62
CA GLY A 108 13.86 4.46 -7.99
C GLY A 108 13.28 5.47 -8.97
N GLY A 109 12.42 6.35 -8.46
CA GLY A 109 11.90 7.47 -9.23
C GLY A 109 12.92 8.61 -9.33
N PRO A 110 12.62 9.65 -10.12
CA PRO A 110 13.55 10.75 -10.41
C PRO A 110 13.85 11.68 -9.22
N PHE A 111 13.11 11.57 -8.11
CA PHE A 111 13.22 12.49 -6.97
C PHE A 111 13.66 11.80 -5.67
N LEU A 112 12.99 10.72 -5.29
CA LEU A 112 13.32 9.94 -4.09
C LEU A 112 14.48 8.97 -4.33
N ASP A 113 14.65 8.52 -5.58
CA ASP A 113 15.67 7.53 -5.98
C ASP A 113 15.72 6.30 -5.06
N GLN A 114 14.55 5.86 -4.58
CA GLN A 114 14.43 4.74 -3.67
C GLN A 114 13.80 3.55 -4.37
N SER A 115 14.56 2.46 -4.55
CA SER A 115 14.03 1.23 -5.14
C SER A 115 12.81 0.71 -4.37
N GLY A 116 11.76 0.33 -5.09
CA GLY A 116 10.53 -0.22 -4.54
C GLY A 116 9.56 0.81 -3.97
N THR A 117 9.89 2.11 -4.03
CA THR A 117 9.07 3.20 -3.47
C THR A 117 8.99 4.36 -4.44
N LEU A 118 7.80 4.92 -4.62
CA LEU A 118 7.60 6.14 -5.41
C LEU A 118 6.72 7.11 -4.64
N GLY A 119 7.19 8.34 -4.46
CA GLY A 119 6.43 9.42 -3.84
C GLY A 119 5.34 9.90 -4.77
N TYR A 120 4.20 10.36 -4.25
CA TYR A 120 3.05 10.81 -5.06
C TYR A 120 3.43 11.79 -6.18
N ASN A 121 4.37 12.70 -5.92
CA ASN A 121 4.94 13.62 -6.90
C ASN A 121 5.65 12.89 -8.07
N GLU A 122 6.41 11.83 -7.80
CA GLU A 122 7.05 10.99 -8.82
C GLU A 122 6.01 10.21 -9.62
N ILE A 123 5.02 9.66 -8.94
CA ILE A 123 3.90 8.97 -9.58
C ILE A 123 3.20 9.90 -10.58
N CYS A 124 2.86 11.12 -10.15
CA CYS A 124 2.27 12.12 -11.03
C CYS A 124 3.18 12.51 -12.19
N HIS A 125 4.49 12.68 -11.94
CA HIS A 125 5.47 12.99 -12.98
C HIS A 125 5.54 11.88 -14.03
N LEU A 126 5.65 10.63 -13.59
CA LEU A 126 5.70 9.43 -14.44
C LEU A 126 4.39 9.22 -15.22
N MET A 127 3.24 9.49 -14.61
CA MET A 127 1.95 9.42 -15.30
C MET A 127 1.83 10.48 -16.40
N LYS A 128 2.37 11.69 -16.18
CA LYS A 128 2.40 12.76 -17.18
C LYS A 128 3.39 12.49 -18.32
N SER A 129 4.49 11.77 -18.06
CA SER A 129 5.46 11.41 -19.10
C SER A 129 4.96 10.33 -20.08
N GLY A 130 3.83 9.69 -19.79
CA GLY A 130 3.24 8.66 -20.65
C GLY A 130 3.83 7.25 -20.44
N GLY A 131 3.27 6.26 -21.15
CA GLY A 131 3.71 4.85 -21.08
C GLY A 131 3.15 4.03 -19.91
N TRP A 132 2.29 4.62 -19.07
CA TRP A 132 1.64 3.95 -17.95
C TRP A 132 0.18 3.66 -18.25
N THR A 133 -0.20 2.39 -18.17
CA THR A 133 -1.58 1.95 -18.32
C THR A 133 -2.19 1.68 -16.96
N ARG A 134 -3.39 2.18 -16.71
CA ARG A 134 -4.15 1.82 -15.52
C ARG A 134 -4.66 0.37 -15.67
N VAL A 135 -4.25 -0.49 -14.75
CA VAL A 135 -4.69 -1.88 -14.67
C VAL A 135 -5.55 -2.03 -13.41
N GLY A 136 -6.77 -2.52 -13.55
CA GLY A 136 -7.64 -2.72 -12.39
C GLY A 136 -9.13 -2.66 -12.72
N ASN A 137 -9.89 -3.47 -11.99
CA ASN A 137 -11.32 -3.61 -12.16
C ASN A 137 -12.06 -2.33 -11.73
N HIS A 138 -13.01 -1.84 -12.53
CA HIS A 138 -13.77 -0.58 -12.28
C HIS A 138 -14.43 -0.52 -10.89
N ASN A 139 -14.66 -1.67 -10.25
CA ASN A 139 -15.31 -1.80 -8.95
C ASN A 139 -14.36 -1.70 -7.74
N LYS A 140 -13.04 -1.74 -7.93
CA LYS A 140 -12.08 -1.54 -6.85
C LYS A 140 -11.66 -0.07 -6.84
N LYS A 141 -11.98 0.65 -5.75
CA LYS A 141 -11.70 2.09 -5.55
C LYS A 141 -10.19 2.47 -5.54
N PHE A 142 -9.30 1.55 -5.93
CA PHE A 142 -7.84 1.65 -5.88
C PHE A 142 -7.25 1.27 -7.23
N PRO A 143 -6.74 2.25 -8.00
CA PRO A 143 -6.13 1.99 -9.29
C PRO A 143 -4.71 1.40 -9.12
N MET A 144 -4.37 0.38 -9.91
CA MET A 144 -2.98 0.01 -10.15
C MET A 144 -2.56 0.59 -11.50
N TYR A 145 -1.29 0.95 -11.64
CA TYR A 145 -0.71 1.41 -12.89
C TYR A 145 0.48 0.54 -13.25
N THR A 146 0.60 0.19 -14.51
CA THR A 146 1.66 -0.67 -15.01
C THR A 146 2.27 -0.04 -16.24
N ASN A 147 3.59 0.01 -16.31
CA ASN A 147 4.32 0.35 -17.52
C ASN A 147 4.86 -0.95 -18.10
N ILE A 148 4.23 -1.39 -19.20
CA ILE A 148 4.57 -2.66 -19.87
C ILE A 148 5.95 -2.58 -20.53
N ILE A 149 6.38 -1.39 -20.95
CA ILE A 149 7.68 -1.17 -21.62
C ILE A 149 8.84 -1.40 -20.65
N ASN A 150 8.69 -0.96 -19.41
CA ASN A 150 9.75 -1.06 -18.39
C ASN A 150 9.51 -2.21 -17.40
N GLY A 151 8.46 -3.01 -17.56
CA GLY A 151 8.09 -4.09 -16.64
C GLY A 151 7.79 -3.60 -15.22
N LEU A 152 7.42 -2.33 -15.05
CA LEU A 152 7.20 -1.70 -13.74
C LEU A 152 5.72 -1.71 -13.39
N ALA A 153 5.37 -2.22 -12.22
CA ALA A 153 4.04 -2.05 -11.64
C ALA A 153 4.12 -1.10 -10.44
N MET A 154 3.14 -0.21 -10.32
CA MET A 154 3.04 0.76 -9.25
C MET A 154 1.60 0.82 -8.74
N MET A 155 1.44 0.71 -7.43
CA MET A 155 0.11 0.65 -6.81
C MET A 155 -0.07 1.84 -5.88
N THR A 156 -0.97 2.74 -6.28
CA THR A 156 -1.18 4.03 -5.60
C THR A 156 -2.32 3.93 -4.59
N LEU A 157 -2.29 4.86 -3.63
CA LEU A 157 -3.35 5.08 -2.68
C LEU A 157 -4.47 5.91 -3.29
N ASN A 158 -5.70 5.39 -3.14
CA ASN A 158 -6.95 6.13 -3.28
C ASN A 158 -7.16 6.78 -4.66
N ARG A 159 -8.38 7.30 -4.87
CA ARG A 159 -8.77 8.06 -6.06
C ARG A 159 -7.91 9.32 -6.29
N PHE A 160 -7.04 9.71 -5.35
CA PHE A 160 -6.17 10.89 -5.48
C PHE A 160 -5.24 10.82 -6.71
N SER A 161 -4.68 9.65 -7.04
CA SER A 161 -3.83 9.53 -8.24
C SER A 161 -4.58 9.67 -9.57
N SER A 162 -5.92 9.64 -9.57
CA SER A 162 -6.70 9.87 -10.79
C SER A 162 -6.72 11.34 -11.23
N ASN A 163 -6.32 12.26 -10.33
CA ASN A 163 -6.20 13.68 -10.62
C ASN A 163 -4.77 14.14 -10.36
N CYS A 164 -3.86 13.84 -11.30
CA CYS A 164 -2.52 14.45 -11.36
C CYS A 164 -2.57 15.95 -11.75
N ASN A 165 -3.60 16.66 -11.31
CA ASN A 165 -3.74 18.11 -11.44
C ASN A 165 -2.96 18.70 -10.26
N MET A 166 -1.74 19.16 -10.54
CA MET A 166 -1.03 20.08 -9.64
C MET A 166 -1.51 21.48 -9.98
#